data_AF-A0A8T6V7N3-F1
#
_entry.id   AF-A0A8T6V7N3-F1
#
_cell.length_a   1.000
_cell.length_b   1.000
_cell.length_c   1.000
_cell.angle_alpha   90.00
_cell.angle_beta   90.00
_cell.angle_gamma   90.00
#
_symmetry.space_group_name_H-M   'P 1'
#
loop_
_entity.id
_entity.type
_entity.pdbx_description
1 polymer ?
#
loop_
_entity_poly.entity_id
_entity_poly.type
_entity_poly.pdbx_seq_one_letter_code
_entity_poly.pdbx_strand_id
1 'polypeptide(L)'
;FFMDVSPSWWIKARVNEEFLKEYVFEKFDRDYYPRIINCGRHKIDLDKSGLPIKESILELLRFGEFEYEFLPEDENLKESYLISNGSVHYNPRRTKINSRLLIKVNL
;
A
#
# COMPACT_ATOMS: atom_id res chain seq x y z
N PHE A 1 -2.61 -8.58 0.03
CA PHE A 1 -1.26 -7.96 -0.05
C PHE A 1 -1.36 -6.47 0.21
N PHE A 2 -0.24 -5.77 0.41
CA PHE A 2 -0.24 -4.33 0.72
C PHE A 2 0.29 -3.51 -0.46
N MET A 3 -0.23 -2.30 -0.62
CA MET A 3 0.23 -1.31 -1.58
C MET A 3 0.40 0.02 -0.87
N ASP A 4 1.54 0.68 -1.07
CA ASP A 4 1.76 2.01 -0.53
C ASP A 4 1.06 3.04 -1.42
N VAL A 5 0.29 3.94 -0.81
CA VAL A 5 -0.45 5.00 -1.50
C VAL A 5 -0.26 6.33 -0.78
N SER A 6 -0.20 7.42 -1.54
CA SER A 6 -0.15 8.75 -0.93
C SER A 6 -1.53 9.10 -0.33
N PRO A 7 -1.58 9.80 0.83
CA PRO A 7 -2.84 10.23 1.42
C PRO A 7 -3.65 11.13 0.49
N SER A 8 -2.97 11.98 -0.30
CA SER A 8 -3.61 12.85 -1.29
C SER A 8 -4.28 12.07 -2.42
N TRP A 9 -3.70 10.93 -2.81
CA TRP A 9 -4.31 10.01 -3.77
C TRP A 9 -5.57 9.35 -3.20
N TRP A 10 -5.51 8.85 -1.95
CA TRP A 10 -6.66 8.23 -1.29
C TRP A 10 -7.87 9.16 -1.17
N ILE A 11 -7.65 10.43 -0.82
CA ILE A 11 -8.74 11.42 -0.72
C ILE A 11 -9.52 11.53 -2.03
N LYS A 12 -8.85 11.35 -3.18
CA LYS A 12 -9.49 11.32 -4.49
C LYS A 12 -10.14 9.97 -4.77
N ALA A 13 -9.42 8.87 -4.48
CA ALA A 13 -9.88 7.51 -4.76
C ALA A 13 -11.10 7.08 -3.94
N ARG A 14 -11.24 7.53 -2.68
CA ARG A 14 -12.39 7.20 -1.83
C ARG A 14 -13.74 7.71 -2.36
N VAL A 15 -13.71 8.69 -3.27
CA VAL A 15 -14.91 9.31 -3.86
C VAL A 15 -15.27 8.65 -5.19
N ASN A 16 -14.33 7.94 -5.81
CA ASN A 16 -14.52 7.28 -7.10
C ASN A 16 -13.95 5.85 -7.04
N GLU A 17 -14.85 4.88 -6.86
CA GLU A 17 -14.49 3.46 -6.74
C GLU A 17 -13.89 2.90 -8.04
N GLU A 18 -14.36 3.36 -9.20
CA GLU A 18 -13.85 2.91 -10.50
C GLU A 18 -12.39 3.34 -10.69
N PHE A 19 -12.07 4.58 -10.33
CA PHE A 19 -10.71 5.10 -10.31
C PHE A 19 -9.80 4.31 -9.35
N LEU A 20 -10.32 3.90 -8.19
CA LEU A 20 -9.56 3.06 -7.25
C LEU A 20 -9.25 1.69 -7.86
N LYS A 21 -10.24 1.05 -8.47
CA LYS A 21 -10.09 -0.28 -9.09
C LYS A 21 -9.08 -0.25 -10.23
N GLU A 22 -9.21 0.73 -11.12
CA GLU A 22 -8.28 0.92 -12.23
C GLU A 22 -6.85 1.14 -11.73
N TYR A 23 -6.66 1.99 -10.72
CA TYR A 23 -5.33 2.24 -10.15
C TYR A 23 -4.72 0.99 -9.52
N VAL A 24 -5.49 0.22 -8.74
CA VAL A 24 -4.99 -1.02 -8.12
C VAL A 24 -4.56 -2.02 -9.19
N PHE A 25 -5.37 -2.19 -10.24
CA PHE A 25 -5.05 -3.06 -11.37
C PHE A 25 -3.77 -2.58 -12.09
N GLU A 26 -3.71 -1.32 -12.51
CA GLU A 26 -2.56 -0.78 -13.23
C GLU A 26 -1.27 -0.86 -12.41
N LYS A 27 -1.35 -0.57 -11.11
CA LYS A 27 -0.20 -0.65 -10.21
C LYS A 27 0.25 -2.08 -10.02
N PHE A 28 -0.65 -3.04 -9.84
CA PHE A 28 -0.25 -4.45 -9.70
C PHE A 28 0.33 -5.04 -11.00
N ASP A 29 -0.15 -4.58 -12.16
CA ASP A 29 0.35 -5.02 -13.47
C ASP A 29 1.72 -4.43 -13.80
N ARG A 30 1.87 -3.11 -13.62
CA ARG A 30 3.06 -2.34 -14.03
C ARG A 30 4.13 -2.26 -12.96
N ASP A 31 3.75 -1.99 -11.71
CA ASP A 31 4.73 -1.95 -10.63
C ASP A 31 5.00 -3.39 -10.20
N TYR A 32 6.28 -3.74 -10.11
CA TYR A 32 6.79 -5.05 -9.68
C TYR A 32 6.54 -5.31 -8.18
N TYR A 33 5.46 -4.76 -7.64
CA TYR A 33 5.11 -4.71 -6.24
C TYR A 33 3.62 -5.04 -6.08
N PRO A 34 3.24 -5.91 -5.13
CA PRO A 34 4.09 -6.56 -4.12
C PRO A 34 4.68 -7.88 -4.61
N ARG A 35 6.00 -8.07 -4.44
CA ARG A 35 6.68 -9.34 -4.77
C ARG A 35 6.29 -10.49 -3.85
N ILE A 36 5.99 -10.18 -2.59
CA ILE A 36 5.61 -11.16 -1.59
C ILE A 36 4.19 -10.85 -1.12
N ILE A 37 3.31 -11.83 -1.26
CA ILE A 37 1.93 -11.74 -0.80
C ILE A 37 1.68 -12.71 0.36
N ASN A 38 0.77 -12.35 1.25
CA ASN A 38 0.33 -13.27 2.30
C ASN A 38 -0.87 -14.09 1.78
N CYS A 39 -0.80 -15.40 1.95
CA CYS A 39 -1.90 -16.34 1.72
C CYS A 39 -2.15 -17.11 3.03
N GLY A 40 -3.20 -16.73 3.76
CA GLY A 40 -3.46 -17.24 5.10
C GLY A 40 -2.26 -17.02 6.04
N ARG A 41 -1.67 -18.12 6.53
CA ARG A 41 -0.48 -18.10 7.41
C ARG A 41 0.85 -18.17 6.64
N HIS A 42 0.80 -18.31 5.32
CA HIS A 42 1.98 -18.48 4.47
C HIS A 42 2.27 -17.21 3.66
N LYS A 43 3.52 -17.10 3.22
CA LYS A 43 3.96 -16.06 2.28
C LYS A 43 4.25 -16.70 0.94
N ILE A 44 3.72 -16.12 -0.13
CA ILE A 44 3.97 -16.52 -1.50
C ILE A 44 4.87 -15.45 -2.12
N ASP A 45 6.01 -15.87 -2.64
CA ASP A 45 6.90 -15.02 -3.44
C ASP A 45 6.47 -15.13 -4.91
N LEU A 46 5.87 -14.09 -5.45
CA LEU A 46 5.35 -14.04 -6.82
C LEU A 46 6.44 -14.24 -7.88
N ASP A 47 7.69 -13.90 -7.57
CA ASP A 47 8.82 -14.11 -8.49
C ASP A 47 9.19 -15.60 -8.57
N LYS A 48 8.92 -16.36 -7.50
CA LYS A 48 9.26 -17.79 -7.39
C LYS A 48 8.07 -18.73 -7.58
N SER A 49 6.85 -18.25 -7.33
CA SER A 49 5.64 -19.07 -7.36
C SER A 49 5.12 -19.35 -8.79
N GLY A 50 5.75 -18.76 -9.80
CA GLY A 50 5.42 -18.92 -11.21
C GLY A 50 4.34 -17.95 -11.71
N LEU A 51 4.26 -17.81 -13.04
CA LEU A 51 3.28 -17.00 -13.78
C LEU A 51 1.79 -17.21 -13.39
N PRO A 52 1.29 -18.43 -13.05
CA PRO A 52 -0.15 -18.65 -12.93
C PRO A 52 -0.79 -17.86 -11.79
N ILE A 53 -0.14 -17.75 -10.63
CA ILE A 53 -0.73 -17.07 -9.47
C ILE A 53 -0.81 -15.57 -9.72
N LYS A 54 0.19 -14.98 -10.37
CA LYS A 54 0.17 -13.56 -10.73
C LYS A 54 -0.98 -13.27 -11.71
N GLU A 55 -1.15 -14.12 -12.72
CA GLU A 55 -2.21 -13.99 -13.71
C GLU A 55 -3.61 -14.13 -13.09
N SER A 56 -3.81 -15.09 -12.18
CA SER A 56 -5.08 -15.24 -11.46
C SER A 56 -5.41 -14.00 -10.62
N ILE A 57 -4.42 -13.43 -9.93
CA ILE A 57 -4.64 -12.18 -9.17
C ILE A 57 -4.96 -11.03 -10.13
N LEU A 58 -4.25 -10.90 -11.25
CA LEU A 58 -4.51 -9.87 -12.26
C LEU A 58 -5.92 -9.96 -12.82
N GLU A 59 -6.43 -11.16 -13.05
CA GLU A 59 -7.79 -11.39 -13.54
C GLU A 59 -8.83 -10.93 -12.51
N LEU A 60 -8.68 -11.32 -11.25
CA LEU A 60 -9.55 -10.86 -10.15
C LEU A 60 -9.54 -9.33 -10.00
N LEU A 61 -8.35 -8.71 -10.08
CA LEU A 61 -8.22 -7.25 -10.02
C LEU A 61 -8.88 -6.57 -11.23
N ARG A 62 -8.78 -7.16 -12.42
CA ARG A 62 -9.42 -6.63 -13.64
C ARG A 62 -10.95 -6.66 -13.55
N PHE A 63 -11.52 -7.72 -12.97
CA PHE A 63 -12.96 -7.82 -12.73
C PHE A 63 -13.43 -7.01 -11.51
N GLY A 64 -12.50 -6.45 -10.73
CA GLY A 64 -12.81 -5.72 -9.51
C GLY A 64 -13.27 -6.64 -8.36
N GLU A 65 -12.94 -7.93 -8.43
CA GLU A 65 -13.28 -8.96 -7.45
C GLU A 65 -12.23 -8.99 -6.31
N PHE A 66 -12.14 -7.89 -5.59
CA PHE A 66 -11.25 -7.77 -4.44
C PHE A 66 -11.81 -6.82 -3.39
N GLU A 67 -11.46 -7.07 -2.14
CA GLU A 67 -11.73 -6.14 -1.05
C GLU A 67 -10.50 -5.28 -0.77
N TYR A 68 -10.72 -4.06 -0.29
CA TYR A 68 -9.64 -3.16 0.09
C TYR A 68 -9.90 -2.49 1.43
N GLU A 69 -8.83 -2.24 2.17
CA GLU A 69 -8.88 -1.57 3.46
C GLU A 69 -7.75 -0.55 3.57
N PHE A 70 -8.10 0.68 3.94
CA PHE A 70 -7.15 1.77 4.07
C PHE A 70 -6.56 1.84 5.48
N LEU A 71 -5.24 1.73 5.55
CA LEU A 71 -4.46 1.72 6.78
C LEU A 71 -3.63 3.00 6.86
N PRO A 72 -4.05 4.00 7.66
CA PRO A 72 -3.24 5.19 7.86
C PRO A 72 -1.96 4.84 8.61
N GLU A 73 -0.80 5.23 8.08
CA GLU A 73 0.46 5.14 8.81
C GLU A 73 0.81 6.52 9.40
N ASP A 74 1.13 6.54 10.70
CA ASP A 74 1.71 7.71 11.34
C ASP A 74 3.20 7.74 11.00
N GLU A 75 3.61 8.68 10.16
CA GLU A 75 5.03 8.90 9.86
C GLU A 75 5.58 9.98 10.80
N ASN A 76 6.68 9.67 11.49
CA ASN A 76 7.38 10.64 12.33
C ASN A 76 8.31 11.48 11.46
N LEU A 77 7.83 12.65 11.00
CA LEU A 77 8.72 13.61 10.34
C LEU A 77 9.69 14.21 11.37
N LYS A 78 10.99 14.02 11.15
CA LYS A 78 12.05 14.72 11.88
C LYS A 78 12.22 16.16 11.35
N GLU A 79 11.18 16.98 11.45
CA GLU A 79 11.22 18.34 10.91
C GLU A 79 11.73 19.40 11.90
N SER A 80 11.61 19.17 13.21
CA SER A 80 12.09 20.13 14.21
C SER A 80 13.07 19.51 15.19
N TYR A 81 14.24 20.13 15.30
CA TYR A 81 15.19 19.91 16.38
C TYR A 81 15.36 21.20 17.18
N LEU A 82 15.47 21.07 18.50
CA LEU A 82 15.78 22.16 19.41
C LEU A 82 17.20 21.93 19.93
N ILE A 83 18.09 22.91 19.78
CA ILE A 83 19.42 22.88 20.39
C ILE A 83 19.34 23.67 21.71
N SER A 84 19.56 22.99 22.83
CA SER A 84 19.67 23.63 24.15
C SER A 84 20.83 23.00 24.92
N ASN A 85 21.69 23.84 25.52
CA ASN A 85 22.85 23.40 26.32
C ASN A 85 23.73 22.33 25.63
N GLY A 86 24.04 22.52 24.34
CA GLY A 86 24.88 21.60 23.56
C GLY A 86 24.23 20.26 23.22
N SER A 87 22.96 20.04 23.59
CA SER A 87 22.21 18.83 23.30
C SER A 87 21.16 19.08 22.22
N VAL A 88 21.04 18.16 21.25
CA VAL A 88 20.04 18.22 20.17
C VAL A 88 18.82 17.40 20.58
N HIS A 89 17.69 18.07 20.80
CA HIS A 89 16.41 17.45 21.11
C HIS A 89 15.54 17.40 19.85
N TYR A 90 15.25 16.20 19.36
CA TYR A 90 14.34 16.03 18.22
C TYR A 90 12.89 16.06 18.71
N ASN A 91 12.10 17.00 18.18
CA ASN A 91 10.64 17.06 18.37
C ASN A 91 9.97 16.63 17.05
N PRO A 92 9.73 15.33 16.83
CA PRO A 92 9.00 14.89 15.65
C PRO A 92 7.55 15.36 15.73
N ARG A 93 7.07 16.07 14.72
CA ARG A 93 5.63 16.28 14.53
C ARG A 93 5.07 15.01 13.88
N ARG A 94 4.06 14.41 14.52
CA ARG A 94 3.30 13.31 13.92
C ARG A 94 2.34 13.90 12.90
N THR A 95 2.63 13.69 11.62
CA THR A 95 1.73 14.06 10.54
C THR A 95 1.45 12.78 9.75
N LYS A 96 0.19 12.50 9.42
CA LYS A 96 -0.18 11.31 8.64
C LYS A 96 0.24 11.53 7.19
N ILE A 97 1.32 10.87 6.74
CA ILE A 97 1.98 11.22 5.47
C ILE A 97 2.01 10.06 4.49
N ASN A 98 1.92 8.83 4.96
CA ASN A 98 1.80 7.66 4.10
C ASN A 98 0.66 6.78 4.56
N SER A 99 0.03 6.09 3.61
CA SER A 99 -1.06 5.19 3.93
C SER A 99 -0.92 3.93 3.11
N ARG A 100 -1.23 2.80 3.73
CA ARG A 100 -1.20 1.51 3.07
C ARG A 100 -2.58 1.09 2.69
N LEU A 101 -2.72 0.52 1.51
CA LEU A 101 -3.92 -0.14 1.06
C LEU A 101 -3.71 -1.64 1.21
N LEU A 102 -4.48 -2.27 2.09
CA LEU A 102 -4.56 -3.71 2.19
C LEU A 102 -5.56 -4.21 1.15
N ILE A 103 -5.08 -4.95 0.15
CA ILE A 103 -5.89 -5.63 -0.85
C ILE A 103 -6.09 -7.09 -0.43
N LYS A 104 -7.33 -7.57 -0.45
CA LYS A 104 -7.68 -8.96 -0.17
C LYS A 104 -8.33 -9.54 -1.43
N VAL A 105 -7.76 -10.62 -1.92
CA VAL A 105 -8.26 -11.38 -3.07
C VAL A 105 -8.57 -12.79 -2.61
N ASN A 106 -9.68 -13.34 -3.09
CA ASN A 106 -10.04 -14.73 -2.85
C ASN A 106 -9.53 -15.56 -4.02
N LEU A 107 -8.42 -16.25 -3.79
CA LEU A 107 -7.81 -17.20 -4.73
C LEU A 107 -8.36 -18.61 -4.51
#